data_AF-A0A9Q3CC48-F1
#
_entry.id   AF-A0A9Q3CC48-F1
#
_cell.length_a   1.000
_cell.length_b   1.000
_cell.length_c   1.000
_cell.angle_alpha   90.00
_cell.angle_beta   90.00
_cell.angle_gamma   90.00
#
_symmetry.space_group_name_H-M   'P 1'
#
loop_
_entity.id
_entity.type
_entity.pdbx_description
1 polymer ?
#
loop_
_entity_poly.entity_id
_entity_poly.type
_entity_poly.pdbx_seq_one_letter_code
_entity_poly.pdbx_strand_id
1 'polypeptide(L)'
;MSNQEPLEELLNEFKQGQFSANLTSKQRLSLLKKLRRKRPAFSIDEKPLGKIRGHDIELYLDVERHDPPVLRRPPYPESVEIRKEIEKT
;
A
#
# COMPACT_ATOMS: atom_id res chain seq x y z
N MET A 1 11.64 14.49 30.50
CA MET A 1 12.03 13.07 30.56
C MET A 1 12.36 12.61 29.14
N SER A 2 13.62 12.68 28.73
CA SER A 2 14.02 12.19 27.40
C SER A 2 14.20 10.66 27.48
N ASN A 3 13.18 9.93 27.06
CA ASN A 3 13.34 8.49 26.81
C ASN A 3 14.37 8.34 25.69
N GLN A 4 15.60 7.96 26.04
CA GLN A 4 16.55 7.46 25.07
C GLN A 4 16.05 6.08 24.66
N GLU A 5 15.16 6.02 23.66
CA GLU A 5 14.82 4.75 23.04
C GLU A 5 16.10 4.14 22.45
N PRO A 6 16.40 2.86 22.75
CA PRO A 6 17.62 2.22 22.30
C PRO A 6 17.59 2.11 20.77
N LEU A 7 18.69 2.51 20.13
CA LEU A 7 18.88 2.47 18.66
C LEU A 7 18.55 1.09 18.06
N GLU A 8 18.74 0.04 18.83
CA GLU A 8 18.48 -1.35 18.47
C GLU A 8 17.00 -1.65 18.22
N GLU A 9 16.09 -1.07 19.01
CA GLU A 9 14.64 -1.21 18.80
C GLU A 9 14.21 -0.60 17.47
N LEU A 10 14.70 0.61 17.17
CA LEU A 10 14.44 1.29 15.90
C LEU A 10 15.02 0.51 14.71
N LEU A 11 16.20 -0.07 14.86
CA LEU A 11 16.78 -0.89 13.78
C LEU A 11 15.98 -2.17 13.53
N ASN A 12 15.45 -2.79 14.58
CA ASN A 12 14.58 -3.96 14.46
C ASN A 12 13.23 -3.63 13.81
N GLU A 13 12.66 -2.46 14.14
CA GLU A 13 11.42 -1.95 13.52
C GLU A 13 11.58 -1.75 12.01
N PHE A 14 12.72 -1.24 11.55
CA PHE A 14 13.02 -0.98 10.14
C PHE A 14 13.95 -2.02 9.50
N LYS A 15 13.90 -3.28 9.96
CA LYS A 15 14.80 -4.37 9.51
C LYS A 15 14.75 -4.66 8.00
N GLN A 16 13.61 -4.42 7.37
CA GLN A 16 13.41 -4.60 5.92
C GLN A 16 13.88 -3.38 5.10
N GLY A 17 14.16 -2.25 5.76
CA GLY A 17 14.57 -1.02 5.10
C GLY A 17 16.02 -1.07 4.64
N GLN A 18 16.28 -0.76 3.37
CA GLN A 18 17.62 -0.50 2.89
C GLN A 18 17.99 0.97 3.11
N PHE A 19 19.15 1.20 3.73
CA PHE A 19 19.71 2.54 3.98
C PHE A 19 20.98 2.69 3.16
N SER A 20 21.27 3.92 2.70
CA SER A 20 22.51 4.16 1.97
C SER A 20 23.73 3.98 2.88
N ALA A 21 24.83 3.46 2.31
CA ALA A 21 26.08 3.24 3.04
C ALA A 21 26.77 4.56 3.46
N ASN A 22 26.41 5.69 2.82
CA ASN A 22 27.02 7.00 3.05
C ASN A 22 26.48 7.73 4.30
N LEU A 23 25.50 7.14 4.98
CA LEU A 23 24.81 7.75 6.11
C LEU A 23 25.59 7.54 7.41
N THR A 24 25.97 8.62 8.09
CA THR A 24 26.64 8.53 9.39
C THR A 24 25.67 8.00 10.46
N SER A 25 26.19 7.37 11.52
CA SER A 25 25.35 6.78 12.60
C SER A 25 24.38 7.79 13.22
N LYS A 26 24.80 9.05 13.41
CA LYS A 26 23.94 10.13 13.92
C LYS A 26 22.81 10.49 12.95
N GLN A 27 23.10 10.55 11.65
CA GLN A 27 22.14 10.86 10.61
C GLN A 27 21.13 9.72 10.45
N ARG A 28 21.60 8.46 10.51
CA ARG A 28 20.74 7.26 10.46
C ARG A 28 19.77 7.23 11.64
N LEU A 29 20.24 7.53 12.85
CA LEU A 29 19.38 7.62 14.04
C LEU A 29 18.35 8.75 13.91
N SER A 30 18.76 9.92 13.41
CA SER A 30 17.86 11.05 13.12
C SER A 30 16.78 10.69 12.08
N LEU A 31 17.18 9.98 11.02
CA LEU A 31 16.27 9.51 9.97
C LEU A 31 15.24 8.52 10.52
N LEU A 32 15.67 7.49 11.25
CA LEU A 32 14.78 6.48 11.85
C LEU A 32 13.74 7.13 12.78
N LYS A 33 14.17 8.08 13.61
CA LYS A 33 13.25 8.85 14.47
C LYS A 33 12.23 9.64 13.65
N LYS A 34 12.65 10.29 12.55
CA LYS A 34 11.74 11.01 11.65
C LYS A 34 10.74 10.07 10.97
N LEU A 35 11.20 8.92 10.49
CA LEU A 35 10.36 7.92 9.83
C LEU A 35 9.31 7.37 10.81
N ARG A 36 9.71 6.99 12.03
CA ARG A 36 8.77 6.56 13.08
C ARG A 36 7.72 7.62 13.40
N ARG A 37 8.14 8.89 13.55
CA ARG A 37 7.21 10.02 13.76
C ARG A 37 6.24 10.23 12.60
N LYS A 38 6.66 9.91 11.38
CA LYS A 38 5.86 10.04 10.15
C LYS A 38 5.22 8.73 9.71
N ARG A 39 5.29 7.67 10.52
CA ARG A 39 4.64 6.37 10.28
C ARG A 39 3.18 6.46 9.78
N PRO A 40 2.28 7.31 10.31
CA PRO A 40 0.91 7.39 9.80
C PRO A 40 0.77 7.98 8.38
N ALA A 41 1.83 8.59 7.82
CA ALA A 41 1.84 9.07 6.45
C ALA A 41 2.23 7.97 5.43
N PHE A 42 2.70 6.82 5.91
CA PHE A 42 3.08 5.68 5.07
C PHE A 42 2.03 4.59 5.16
N SER A 43 1.83 3.87 4.05
CA SER A 43 1.09 2.62 4.06
C SER A 43 1.92 1.56 4.75
N ILE A 44 1.32 0.84 5.69
CA ILE A 44 1.88 -0.37 6.30
C ILE A 44 0.91 -1.51 6.06
N ASP A 45 1.34 -2.77 6.14
CA ASP A 45 0.48 -3.92 5.85
C ASP A 45 -0.80 -3.93 6.73
N GLU A 46 -0.69 -3.48 7.97
CA GLU A 46 -1.82 -3.33 8.90
C GLU A 46 -2.79 -2.19 8.52
N LYS A 47 -2.31 -1.19 7.78
CA LYS A 47 -3.05 0.01 7.36
C LYS A 47 -2.68 0.35 5.91
N PRO A 48 -3.29 -0.35 4.94
CA PRO A 48 -3.04 -0.10 3.54
C PRO A 48 -3.50 1.31 3.14
N LEU A 49 -2.79 1.88 2.16
CA LEU A 49 -3.19 3.08 1.43
C LEU A 49 -4.63 2.92 0.91
N GLY A 50 -5.46 3.95 1.07
CA GLY A 50 -6.78 4.00 0.44
C GLY A 50 -7.99 4.04 1.36
N LYS A 51 -7.84 3.88 2.69
CA LYS A 51 -8.94 4.13 3.65
C LYS A 51 -9.14 5.63 3.92
N ILE A 52 -9.36 6.39 2.86
CA ILE A 52 -9.64 7.84 2.92
C ILE A 52 -11.10 8.00 3.36
N ARG A 53 -11.31 8.58 4.54
CA ARG A 53 -12.66 8.86 5.04
C ARG A 53 -13.38 9.80 4.07
N GLY A 54 -14.60 9.43 3.65
CA GLY A 54 -15.42 10.27 2.76
C GLY A 54 -15.18 10.07 1.27
N HIS A 55 -14.36 9.08 0.88
CA HIS A 55 -14.25 8.64 -0.50
C HIS A 55 -14.95 7.30 -0.74
N ASP A 56 -15.96 7.00 0.07
CA ASP A 56 -16.81 5.83 -0.12
C ASP A 56 -17.62 6.03 -1.41
N ILE A 57 -17.69 4.98 -2.24
CA ILE A 57 -18.43 5.01 -3.51
C ILE A 57 -19.67 4.14 -3.34
N GLU A 58 -20.83 4.72 -3.59
CA GLU A 58 -22.08 3.97 -3.70
C GLU A 58 -22.17 3.39 -5.12
N LEU A 59 -22.01 2.07 -5.23
CA LEU A 59 -22.15 1.34 -6.47
C LEU A 59 -23.58 0.82 -6.57
N TYR A 60 -24.35 1.39 -7.49
CA TYR A 60 -25.68 0.88 -7.84
C TYR A 60 -25.56 -0.09 -9.01
N LEU A 61 -26.11 -1.29 -8.83
CA LEU A 61 -26.24 -2.25 -9.91
C LEU A 61 -27.50 -1.91 -10.70
N ASP A 62 -27.32 -1.38 -11.90
CA ASP A 62 -28.42 -1.31 -12.87
C ASP A 62 -28.79 -2.73 -13.28
N VAL A 63 -29.96 -3.19 -12.81
CA VAL A 63 -30.51 -4.51 -13.16
C VAL A 63 -31.06 -4.50 -14.59
N GLU A 64 -31.26 -3.31 -15.15
CA GLU A 64 -31.76 -3.10 -16.51
C GLU A 64 -30.60 -3.08 -17.52
N ARG A 65 -30.64 -4.02 -18.47
CA ARG A 65 -29.66 -4.05 -19.55
C ARG A 65 -29.99 -2.94 -20.54
N HIS A 66 -29.26 -1.83 -20.43
CA HIS A 66 -29.45 -0.62 -21.25
C HIS A 66 -29.27 -0.88 -22.76
N ASP A 67 -28.51 -1.91 -23.13
CA ASP A 67 -28.28 -2.30 -24.53
C ASP A 67 -29.18 -3.48 -24.99
N PRO A 68 -29.78 -3.37 -26.20
CA PRO A 68 -30.51 -4.47 -26.81
C PRO A 68 -29.59 -5.69 -27.02
N PRO A 69 -30.12 -6.94 -26.95
CA PRO A 69 -29.33 -8.17 -27.02
C PRO A 69 -28.35 -8.26 -28.21
N VAL A 70 -28.71 -7.64 -29.34
CA VAL A 70 -27.91 -7.62 -30.57
C VAL A 70 -26.61 -6.82 -30.43
N LEU A 71 -26.56 -5.82 -29.53
CA LEU A 71 -25.38 -4.99 -29.29
C LEU A 71 -24.50 -5.49 -28.14
N ARG A 72 -24.92 -6.56 -27.45
CA ARG A 72 -24.15 -7.14 -26.35
C ARG A 72 -22.90 -7.79 -26.93
N ARG A 73 -21.76 -7.13 -26.73
CA ARG A 73 -20.47 -7.74 -27.03
C ARG A 73 -20.24 -8.88 -26.04
N PRO A 74 -19.72 -10.04 -26.49
CA PRO A 74 -19.23 -11.02 -25.55
C PRO A 74 -18.15 -10.35 -24.68
N PRO A 75 -18.01 -10.78 -23.40
CA PRO A 75 -16.92 -10.30 -22.57
C PRO A 75 -15.62 -10.45 -23.36
N TYR A 76 -14.78 -9.41 -23.32
CA TYR A 76 -13.53 -9.44 -24.05
C TYR A 76 -12.73 -10.66 -23.59
N PRO A 77 -12.20 -11.48 -24.51
CA PRO A 77 -11.46 -12.67 -24.11
C PRO A 77 -10.31 -12.24 -23.22
N GLU A 78 -10.34 -12.69 -21.98
CA GLU A 78 -9.26 -12.45 -21.05
C GLU A 78 -7.99 -13.12 -21.58
N SER A 79 -6.87 -12.38 -21.55
CA SER A 79 -5.58 -12.96 -21.89
C SER A 79 -5.28 -14.10 -20.91
N VAL A 80 -4.92 -15.27 -21.45
CA VAL A 80 -4.47 -16.44 -20.67
C VAL A 80 -3.29 -16.08 -19.77
N GLU A 81 -2.45 -15.15 -20.21
CA GLU A 81 -1.30 -14.67 -19.45
C GLU A 81 -1.76 -13.83 -18.25
N ILE A 82 -2.76 -12.96 -18.45
CA ILE A 82 -3.34 -12.14 -17.37
C ILE A 82 -4.00 -13.03 -16.32
N ARG A 83 -4.75 -14.07 -16.72
CA ARG A 83 -5.35 -15.03 -15.78
C ARG A 83 -4.31 -15.73 -14.90
N LYS A 84 -3.25 -16.25 -15.53
CA LYS A 84 -2.15 -16.93 -14.83
C LYS A 84 -1.42 -16.01 -13.85
N GLU A 85 -1.36 -14.72 -14.12
CA GLU A 85 -0.71 -13.75 -13.23
C GLU A 85 -1.62 -13.42 -12.03
N ILE A 86 -2.92 -13.24 -12.26
CA ILE A 86 -3.91 -12.97 -11.21
C ILE A 86 -4.02 -14.15 -10.24
N GLU A 87 -4.04 -15.39 -10.74
CA GLU A 87 -4.16 -16.61 -9.92
C GLU A 87 -2.91 -16.92 -9.06
N LYS A 88 -1.77 -16.27 -9.33
CA LYS A 88 -0.54 -16.43 -8.52
C LYS A 88 -0.54 -15.57 -7.25
N THR A 89 -1.44 -14.60 -7.14
CA THR A 89 -1.50 -13.63 -6.03
C THR A 89 -2.38 -14.16 -4.91
#